data_AF-A0A5N3W6I2-F1
#
_entry.id   AF-A0A5N3W6I2-F1
#
_cell.length_a   1.000
_cell.length_b   1.000
_cell.length_c   1.000
_cell.angle_alpha   90.00
_cell.angle_beta   90.00
_cell.angle_gamma   90.00
#
_symmetry.space_group_name_H-M   'P 1'
#
loop_
_entity.id
_entity.type
_entity.pdbx_description
1 polymer ?
#
loop_
_entity_poly.entity_id
_entity_poly.type
_entity_poly.pdbx_seq_one_letter_code
_entity_poly.pdbx_strand_id
1 'polypeptide(L)'
;METCQTSWPLFFKFHYRLAAYCSYYKEQSLGHISLLLYFSFGRIKMLWFQGNTMQLAKHSFQLLLRNLSSSKTALPVLTLFTKDPCPLCDEAKEVLGPYKNRFILQEVDITLPENSAWYDRYKFDIPVFHLNGQFLMMHRVNISKLEKQLQKLEQQGARG
;
A
#
# COMPACT_ATOMS: atom_id res chain seq x y z
N MET A 1 44.47 28.13 -32.59
CA MET A 1 43.24 28.15 -31.76
C MET A 1 43.58 27.35 -30.50
N GLU A 2 44.54 27.83 -29.70
CA GLU A 2 44.43 28.94 -28.73
C GLU A 2 43.71 28.46 -27.45
N THR A 3 44.40 28.68 -26.34
CA THR A 3 44.47 27.93 -25.07
C THR A 3 43.64 28.55 -23.92
N CYS A 4 43.68 27.86 -22.76
CA CYS A 4 43.62 28.41 -21.38
C CYS A 4 42.24 28.74 -20.77
N GLN A 5 42.02 28.73 -19.44
CA GLN A 5 42.52 28.02 -18.27
C GLN A 5 41.67 28.52 -17.07
N THR A 6 41.60 27.73 -16.00
CA THR A 6 41.37 28.10 -14.58
C THR A 6 40.12 28.91 -14.16
N SER A 7 39.33 28.37 -13.23
CA SER A 7 39.35 28.76 -11.79
C SER A 7 38.01 28.46 -11.10
N TRP A 8 38.06 27.67 -10.04
CA TRP A 8 37.03 27.65 -8.99
C TRP A 8 37.13 28.94 -8.15
N PRO A 9 36.06 29.41 -7.47
CA PRO A 9 35.75 28.92 -6.12
C PRO A 9 34.24 28.77 -5.76
N LEU A 10 34.01 27.71 -4.97
CA LEU A 10 33.20 27.66 -3.73
C LEU A 10 31.64 27.71 -3.78
N PHE A 11 31.08 26.58 -3.32
CA PHE A 11 30.22 26.44 -2.12
C PHE A 11 28.73 26.02 -2.28
N PHE A 12 28.42 24.95 -1.51
CA PHE A 12 27.12 24.39 -1.08
C PHE A 12 26.23 23.67 -2.12
N LYS A 13 26.27 22.32 -2.24
CA LYS A 13 25.90 21.22 -1.31
C LYS A 13 24.39 21.10 -1.09
N PHE A 14 23.72 20.16 -1.79
CA PHE A 14 22.54 19.46 -1.27
C PHE A 14 22.31 18.11 -1.99
N HIS A 15 23.04 17.09 -1.54
CA HIS A 15 22.68 15.67 -1.72
C HIS A 15 22.32 15.15 -0.34
N TYR A 16 21.06 14.76 -0.08
CA TYR A 16 20.77 13.66 0.84
C TYR A 16 19.30 13.22 0.82
N ARG A 17 19.11 11.92 1.10
CA ARG A 17 17.88 11.20 1.52
C ARG A 17 16.86 10.83 0.46
N LEU A 18 16.97 9.57 0.01
CA LEU A 18 15.88 8.58 0.12
C LEU A 18 16.47 7.15 0.06
N ALA A 19 17.38 6.86 0.99
CA ALA A 19 17.77 5.50 1.36
C ALA A 19 17.28 5.29 2.80
N ALA A 20 16.03 4.85 2.94
CA ALA A 20 15.42 4.57 4.26
C ALA A 20 14.38 3.44 4.20
N TYR A 21 14.54 2.47 3.29
CA TYR A 21 13.62 1.33 3.16
C TYR A 21 14.22 -0.02 3.63
N CYS A 22 15.27 -0.04 4.45
CA CYS A 22 15.91 -1.32 4.80
C CYS A 22 16.47 -1.39 6.23
N SER A 23 15.65 -1.14 7.26
CA SER A 23 16.12 -1.36 8.64
C SER A 23 15.05 -1.79 9.65
N TYR A 24 13.93 -2.37 9.20
CA TYR A 24 12.82 -2.76 10.08
C TYR A 24 12.84 -4.23 10.55
N TYR A 25 13.88 -5.03 10.27
CA TYR A 25 13.98 -6.39 10.83
C TYR A 25 15.43 -6.76 11.14
N LYS A 26 15.85 -6.64 12.41
CA LYS A 26 16.75 -7.63 13.04
C LYS A 26 16.66 -7.59 14.57
N GLU A 27 16.21 -8.71 15.09
CA GLU A 27 15.90 -9.08 16.46
C GLU A 27 17.15 -9.20 17.36
N GLN A 28 16.94 -8.89 18.66
CA GLN A 28 17.53 -9.45 19.89
C GLN A 28 18.87 -10.21 19.84
N SER A 29 19.85 -9.73 20.63
CA SER A 29 20.49 -10.53 21.69
C SER A 29 21.34 -9.69 22.65
N LEU A 30 21.05 -9.85 23.96
CA LEU A 30 21.99 -10.11 25.07
C LEU A 30 23.24 -9.23 25.28
N GLY A 31 23.44 -8.76 26.52
CA GLY A 31 24.78 -8.43 26.99
C GLY A 31 24.88 -7.44 28.16
N HIS A 32 24.63 -7.93 29.36
CA HIS A 32 24.80 -7.27 30.66
C HIS A 32 26.29 -6.98 30.94
N ILE A 33 26.78 -5.74 30.84
CA ILE A 33 28.10 -5.35 31.37
C ILE A 33 28.04 -3.94 31.98
N SER A 34 28.25 -3.93 33.31
CA SER A 34 28.81 -2.87 34.17
C SER A 34 28.21 -1.47 34.01
N LEU A 35 27.36 -1.00 34.92
CA LEU A 35 27.72 -0.62 36.29
C LEU A 35 29.02 0.19 36.33
N LEU A 36 28.96 1.32 37.04
CA LEU A 36 30.00 2.35 37.22
C LEU A 36 29.82 3.54 36.28
N LEU A 37 29.80 4.72 36.89
CA LEU A 37 29.59 6.04 36.28
C LEU A 37 28.09 6.28 35.99
N TYR A 38 27.25 6.69 36.92
CA TYR A 38 27.31 7.99 37.57
C TYR A 38 26.29 8.01 38.72
N PHE A 39 26.72 7.67 39.93
CA PHE A 39 26.14 8.24 41.14
C PHE A 39 27.20 9.15 41.74
N SER A 40 27.05 10.45 41.52
CA SER A 40 27.71 11.47 42.33
C SER A 40 26.80 12.68 42.40
N PHE A 41 26.44 12.99 43.65
CA PHE A 41 25.60 14.06 44.13
C PHE A 41 25.96 15.42 43.53
N GLY A 42 24.93 16.19 43.16
CA GLY A 42 25.05 17.62 42.89
C GLY A 42 23.68 18.29 42.86
N ARG A 43 23.25 18.83 44.00
CA ARG A 43 22.07 19.71 44.13
C ARG A 43 22.18 20.87 43.13
N ILE A 44 21.32 20.91 42.12
CA ILE A 44 21.05 22.14 41.37
C ILE A 44 19.54 22.36 41.33
N LYS A 45 19.15 23.40 42.07
CA LYS A 45 17.92 24.19 42.03
C LYS A 45 16.86 23.77 41.00
N MET A 46 15.71 23.37 41.53
CA MET A 46 14.42 23.45 40.86
C MET A 46 14.17 24.92 40.46
N LEU A 47 14.42 25.25 39.19
CA LEU A 47 13.77 26.40 38.57
C LEU A 47 12.46 25.92 37.96
N TRP A 48 11.37 26.33 38.59
CA TRP A 48 10.06 26.36 37.99
C TRP A 48 10.11 27.31 36.79
N PHE A 49 10.23 26.77 35.58
CA PHE A 49 9.82 27.47 34.38
C PHE A 49 8.55 26.80 33.85
N GLN A 50 7.42 27.41 34.19
CA GLN A 50 6.17 27.23 33.45
C GLN A 50 6.42 27.53 31.98
N GLY A 51 6.01 26.62 31.11
CA GLY A 51 6.17 26.76 29.66
C GLY A 51 5.29 25.79 28.89
N ASN A 52 3.99 25.76 29.20
CA ASN A 52 2.98 25.11 28.38
C ASN A 52 2.76 25.92 27.09
N THR A 53 3.54 25.71 26.03
CA THR A 53 3.23 26.25 24.69
C THR A 53 3.71 25.34 23.56
N MET A 54 3.30 24.07 23.54
CA MET A 54 3.57 23.16 22.42
C MET A 54 2.37 22.25 22.10
N GLN A 55 1.14 22.79 22.10
CA GLN A 55 -0.05 22.01 21.71
C GLN A 55 -0.86 22.58 20.55
N LEU A 56 -0.65 23.82 20.11
CA LEU A 56 -1.57 24.43 19.13
C LEU A 56 -1.23 24.16 17.65
N ALA A 57 -0.01 23.72 17.33
CA ALA A 57 0.39 23.43 15.94
C ALA A 57 0.06 21.99 15.48
N LYS A 58 -0.30 21.09 16.40
CA LYS A 58 -0.64 19.69 16.07
C LYS A 58 -2.11 19.51 15.68
N HIS A 59 -2.99 20.39 16.15
CA HIS A 59 -4.43 20.26 15.93
C HIS A 59 -4.90 20.80 14.57
N SER A 60 -4.18 21.78 14.00
CA SER A 60 -4.50 22.39 12.71
C SER A 60 -4.13 21.52 11.51
N PHE A 61 -3.04 20.75 11.59
CA PHE A 61 -2.66 19.81 10.52
C PHE A 61 -3.54 18.56 10.46
N GLN A 62 -4.10 18.14 11.61
CA GLN A 62 -4.93 16.94 11.69
C GLN A 62 -6.37 17.16 11.15
N LEU A 63 -6.84 18.41 11.15
CA LEU A 63 -8.14 18.78 10.59
C LEU A 63 -8.10 19.00 9.07
N LEU A 64 -6.94 19.39 8.50
CA LEU A 64 -6.81 19.60 7.06
C LEU A 64 -6.69 18.30 6.26
N LEU A 65 -6.15 17.23 6.85
CA LEU A 65 -5.98 15.93 6.18
C LEU A 65 -7.23 15.04 6.23
N ARG A 66 -8.25 15.39 7.02
CA ARG A 66 -9.45 14.57 7.23
C ARG A 66 -10.49 14.68 6.11
N ASN A 67 -10.39 15.70 5.25
CA ASN A 67 -11.41 16.02 4.25
C ASN A 67 -11.06 15.57 2.82
N LEU A 68 -9.97 14.80 2.61
CA LEU A 68 -9.66 14.20 1.30
C LEU A 68 -10.26 12.80 1.09
N SER A 69 -11.04 12.28 2.03
CA SER A 69 -11.85 11.07 1.83
C SER A 69 -13.23 11.44 1.27
N SER A 70 -13.25 12.17 0.17
CA SER A 70 -14.46 12.32 -0.64
C SER A 70 -14.71 10.99 -1.33
N SER A 71 -15.63 10.18 -0.78
CA SER A 71 -16.11 8.92 -1.35
C SER A 71 -16.74 9.17 -2.73
N LYS A 72 -15.91 9.27 -3.78
CA LYS A 72 -16.37 8.94 -5.12
C LYS A 72 -16.58 7.44 -5.08
N THR A 73 -17.83 7.00 -5.26
CA THR A 73 -18.20 5.58 -5.37
C THR A 73 -17.55 5.00 -6.63
N ALA A 74 -16.27 4.63 -6.52
CA ALA A 74 -15.58 3.92 -7.56
C ALA A 74 -16.19 2.51 -7.66
N LEU A 75 -16.53 2.10 -8.88
CA LEU A 75 -16.96 0.73 -9.12
C LEU A 75 -15.83 -0.22 -8.70
N PRO A 76 -16.13 -1.33 -8.03
CA PRO A 76 -15.11 -2.30 -7.65
C PRO A 76 -14.50 -2.93 -8.90
N VAL A 77 -13.21 -3.27 -8.82
CA VAL A 77 -12.49 -3.91 -9.91
C VAL A 77 -12.52 -5.42 -9.69
N LEU A 78 -13.10 -6.16 -10.62
CA LEU A 78 -13.09 -7.61 -10.65
C LEU A 78 -12.01 -8.07 -11.64
N THR A 79 -10.89 -8.57 -11.13
CA THR A 79 -9.80 -9.11 -11.92
C THR A 79 -10.02 -10.59 -12.19
N LEU A 80 -10.12 -10.98 -13.47
CA LEU A 80 -10.20 -12.34 -13.97
C LEU A 80 -8.83 -12.78 -14.50
N PHE A 81 -8.25 -13.80 -13.86
CA PHE A 81 -7.05 -14.47 -14.38
C PHE A 81 -7.46 -15.56 -15.37
N THR A 82 -6.98 -15.45 -16.60
CA THR A 82 -7.37 -16.30 -17.74
C THR A 82 -6.13 -16.77 -18.52
N LYS A 83 -6.30 -17.78 -19.38
CA LYS A 83 -5.30 -18.21 -20.38
C LYS A 83 -6.02 -18.59 -21.69
N ASP A 84 -5.30 -18.61 -22.80
CA ASP A 84 -5.81 -19.16 -24.07
C ASP A 84 -5.15 -20.51 -24.39
N PRO A 85 -5.90 -21.59 -24.73
CA PRO A 85 -7.36 -21.73 -24.67
C PRO A 85 -7.90 -22.04 -23.26
N CYS A 86 -9.05 -21.48 -22.90
CA CYS A 86 -9.73 -21.74 -21.61
C CYS A 86 -11.28 -21.72 -21.73
N PRO A 87 -11.93 -22.88 -21.98
CA PRO A 87 -13.39 -22.93 -22.11
C PRO A 87 -14.13 -22.54 -20.81
N LEU A 88 -13.55 -22.82 -19.64
CA LEU A 88 -14.12 -22.41 -18.35
C LEU A 88 -14.12 -20.89 -18.16
N CYS A 89 -13.16 -20.20 -18.77
CA CYS A 89 -13.04 -18.75 -18.69
C CYS A 89 -14.13 -18.09 -19.56
N ASP A 90 -14.47 -18.69 -20.71
CA ASP A 90 -15.55 -18.23 -21.58
C ASP A 90 -16.92 -18.37 -20.90
N GLU A 91 -17.22 -19.55 -20.33
CA GLU A 91 -18.45 -19.78 -19.55
C GLU A 91 -18.58 -18.75 -18.41
N ALA A 92 -17.47 -18.50 -17.69
CA ALA A 92 -17.48 -17.52 -16.62
C ALA A 92 -17.77 -16.09 -17.08
N LYS A 93 -17.29 -15.68 -18.26
CA LYS A 93 -17.57 -14.36 -18.84
C LYS A 93 -19.03 -14.20 -19.23
N GLU A 94 -19.67 -15.27 -19.70
CA GLU A 94 -21.11 -15.27 -20.00
C GLU A 94 -21.93 -15.09 -18.72
N VAL A 95 -21.61 -15.86 -17.68
CA VAL A 95 -22.28 -15.78 -16.37
C VAL A 95 -22.13 -14.39 -15.73
N LEU A 96 -20.99 -13.73 -15.95
CA LEU A 96 -20.74 -12.36 -15.47
C LEU A 96 -21.41 -11.28 -16.33
N GLY A 97 -21.90 -11.61 -17.53
CA GLY A 97 -22.53 -10.69 -18.48
C GLY A 97 -23.55 -9.72 -17.85
N PRO A 98 -24.54 -10.22 -17.08
CA PRO A 98 -25.57 -9.39 -16.45
C PRO A 98 -25.03 -8.40 -15.40
N TYR A 99 -23.84 -8.64 -14.85
CA TYR A 99 -23.28 -7.88 -13.72
C TYR A 99 -22.18 -6.89 -14.15
N LYS A 100 -21.82 -6.82 -15.44
CA LYS A 100 -20.74 -5.97 -15.98
C LYS A 100 -20.93 -4.47 -15.70
N ASN A 101 -22.14 -4.02 -15.40
CA ASN A 101 -22.44 -2.64 -15.02
C ASN A 101 -22.15 -2.31 -13.55
N ARG A 102 -21.96 -3.32 -12.68
CA ARG A 102 -21.75 -3.15 -11.23
C ARG A 102 -20.28 -3.22 -10.82
N PHE A 103 -19.39 -3.61 -11.73
CA PHE A 103 -17.95 -3.70 -11.49
C PHE A 103 -17.19 -3.45 -12.80
N ILE A 104 -15.90 -3.16 -12.68
CA ILE A 104 -15.00 -3.07 -13.83
C ILE A 104 -14.33 -4.44 -13.99
N LEU A 105 -14.58 -5.13 -15.10
CA LEU A 105 -13.91 -6.40 -15.40
C LEU A 105 -12.52 -6.12 -15.95
N GLN A 106 -11.49 -6.62 -15.27
CA GLN A 106 -10.11 -6.57 -15.73
C GLN A 106 -9.65 -7.99 -16.05
N GLU A 107 -9.20 -8.23 -17.27
CA GLU A 107 -8.67 -9.53 -17.66
C GLU A 107 -7.14 -9.52 -17.57
N VAL A 108 -6.57 -10.55 -16.96
CA VAL A 108 -5.12 -10.75 -16.85
C VAL A 108 -4.79 -12.10 -17.46
N ASP A 109 -4.09 -12.06 -18.60
CA ASP A 109 -3.56 -13.26 -19.22
C ASP A 109 -2.31 -13.72 -18.46
N ILE A 110 -2.43 -14.88 -17.82
CA ILE A 110 -1.33 -15.46 -17.04
C ILE A 110 -0.23 -16.05 -17.92
N THR A 111 -0.44 -16.23 -19.22
CA THR A 111 0.57 -16.80 -20.13
C THR A 111 1.66 -15.79 -20.51
N LEU A 112 1.40 -14.50 -20.32
CA LEU A 112 2.37 -13.45 -20.59
C LEU A 112 3.56 -13.54 -19.62
N PRO A 113 4.80 -13.31 -20.10
CA PRO A 113 6.00 -13.44 -19.27
C PRO A 113 5.99 -12.46 -18.07
N GLU A 114 5.37 -11.30 -18.24
CA GLU A 114 5.15 -10.28 -17.19
C GLU A 114 4.32 -10.82 -16.01
N ASN A 115 3.46 -11.81 -16.27
CA ASN A 115 2.56 -12.42 -15.29
C ASN A 115 3.00 -13.83 -14.86
N SER A 116 4.27 -14.20 -15.09
CA SER A 116 4.82 -15.51 -14.72
C SER A 116 4.56 -15.90 -13.26
N ALA A 117 4.60 -14.94 -12.33
CA ALA A 117 4.26 -15.17 -10.93
C ALA A 117 2.81 -15.64 -10.72
N TRP A 118 1.87 -15.15 -11.54
CA TRP A 118 0.47 -15.60 -11.52
C TRP A 118 0.31 -16.95 -12.21
N TYR A 119 1.07 -17.21 -13.28
CA TYR A 119 1.09 -18.51 -13.94
C TYR A 119 1.45 -19.62 -12.95
N ASP A 120 2.56 -19.46 -12.23
CA ASP A 120 3.01 -20.49 -11.28
C ASP A 120 2.01 -20.73 -10.16
N ARG A 121 1.28 -19.69 -9.76
CA ARG A 121 0.27 -19.77 -8.69
C ARG A 121 -1.05 -20.37 -9.15
N TYR A 122 -1.52 -20.05 -10.37
CA TYR A 122 -2.91 -20.31 -10.78
C TYR A 122 -3.07 -21.15 -12.04
N LYS A 123 -2.00 -21.64 -12.67
CA LYS A 123 -2.07 -22.44 -13.92
C LYS A 123 -3.07 -23.60 -13.92
N PHE A 124 -3.36 -24.18 -12.76
CA PHE A 124 -4.31 -25.28 -12.56
C PHE A 124 -5.65 -24.86 -11.94
N ASP A 125 -5.78 -23.60 -11.51
CA ASP A 125 -6.94 -23.09 -10.75
C ASP A 125 -7.75 -22.03 -11.49
N ILE A 126 -7.35 -21.66 -12.71
CA ILE A 126 -8.10 -20.73 -13.54
C ILE A 126 -9.49 -21.30 -13.93
N PRO A 127 -10.53 -20.45 -14.07
CA PRO A 127 -10.51 -19.00 -13.86
C PRO A 127 -10.44 -18.63 -12.37
N VAL A 128 -9.60 -17.64 -12.03
CA VAL A 128 -9.50 -17.08 -10.68
C VAL A 128 -9.99 -15.63 -10.69
N PHE A 129 -10.76 -15.26 -9.67
CA PHE A 129 -11.36 -13.93 -9.53
C PHE A 129 -10.84 -13.23 -8.29
N HIS A 130 -10.31 -12.02 -8.47
CA HIS A 130 -10.02 -11.10 -7.37
C HIS A 130 -10.95 -9.90 -7.43
N LEU A 131 -11.46 -9.46 -6.29
CA LEU A 131 -12.27 -8.25 -6.15
C LEU A 131 -11.46 -7.21 -5.38
N ASN A 132 -11.18 -6.06 -6.00
CA ASN A 132 -10.30 -5.02 -5.46
C ASN A 132 -8.93 -5.58 -5.00
N GLY A 133 -8.36 -6.49 -5.78
CA GLY A 133 -7.08 -7.15 -5.48
C GLY A 133 -7.14 -8.22 -4.39
N GLN A 134 -8.32 -8.57 -3.87
CA GLN A 134 -8.49 -9.65 -2.90
C GLN A 134 -9.11 -10.88 -3.55
N PHE A 135 -8.60 -12.07 -3.21
CA PHE A 135 -9.17 -13.31 -3.71
C PHE A 135 -10.65 -13.46 -3.37
N LEU A 136 -11.49 -13.64 -4.40
CA LEU A 136 -12.92 -13.84 -4.26
C LEU A 136 -13.30 -15.31 -4.44
N MET A 137 -12.97 -15.90 -5.59
CA MET A 137 -13.37 -17.28 -5.96
C MET A 137 -12.50 -17.81 -7.11
N MET A 138 -12.56 -19.12 -7.36
CA MET A 138 -11.84 -19.80 -8.45
C MET A 138 -12.65 -20.97 -9.02
N HIS A 139 -12.21 -21.50 -10.17
CA HIS A 139 -12.80 -22.61 -10.95
C HIS A 139 -14.19 -22.36 -11.53
N ARG A 140 -15.13 -21.82 -10.74
CA ARG A 140 -16.51 -21.53 -11.14
C ARG A 140 -16.99 -20.22 -10.52
N VAL A 141 -17.86 -19.53 -11.26
CA VAL A 141 -18.49 -18.29 -10.78
C VAL A 141 -19.59 -18.64 -9.78
N ASN A 142 -19.44 -18.16 -8.55
CA ASN A 142 -20.48 -18.24 -7.53
C ASN A 142 -21.21 -16.89 -7.41
N ILE A 143 -22.38 -16.81 -8.04
CA ILE A 143 -23.20 -15.59 -8.09
C ILE A 143 -23.56 -15.10 -6.69
N SER A 144 -24.00 -15.98 -5.79
CA SER A 144 -24.39 -15.59 -4.44
C SER A 144 -23.22 -14.96 -3.66
N LYS A 145 -21.99 -15.47 -3.84
CA LYS A 145 -20.79 -14.91 -3.22
C LYS A 145 -20.44 -13.54 -3.82
N LEU A 146 -20.50 -13.42 -5.14
CA LEU A 146 -20.25 -12.16 -5.85
C LEU A 146 -21.23 -11.07 -5.40
N GLU A 147 -22.53 -11.35 -5.43
CA GLU A 147 -23.58 -10.41 -5.04
C GLU A 147 -23.41 -9.93 -3.60
N LYS A 148 -23.15 -10.86 -2.67
CA LYS A 148 -22.91 -10.52 -1.26
C LYS A 148 -21.72 -9.57 -1.07
N GLN A 149 -20.64 -9.75 -1.85
CA GLN A 149 -19.49 -8.86 -1.78
C GLN A 149 -19.77 -7.51 -2.44
N LEU A 150 -20.43 -7.48 -3.60
CA LEU A 150 -20.81 -6.24 -4.27
C LEU A 150 -21.73 -5.39 -3.38
N GLN A 151 -22.76 -6.00 -2.78
CA GLN A 151 -23.67 -5.30 -1.86
C GLN A 151 -22.94 -4.73 -0.64
N LYS A 152 -21.96 -5.47 -0.10
CA LYS A 152 -21.15 -5.00 1.03
C LYS A 152 -20.34 -3.76 0.65
N LEU A 153 -19.78 -3.71 -0.56
CA LEU A 153 -19.00 -2.57 -1.04
C LEU A 153 -19.89 -1.35 -1.31
N GLU A 154 -21.07 -1.55 -1.89
CA GLU A 154 -22.08 -0.48 -2.08
C GLU A 154 -22.49 0.16 -0.74
N GLN A 155 -22.72 -0.65 0.29
CA GLN A 155 -23.07 -0.16 1.64
C GLN A 155 -21.93 0.58 2.34
N GLN A 156 -20.68 0.21 2.06
CA GLN A 156 -19.50 0.89 2.62
C GLN A 156 -19.26 2.25 1.95
N GLY A 157 -19.45 2.33 0.64
CA GLY A 157 -19.31 3.59 -0.11
C GLY A 157 -20.37 4.63 0.24
N ALA A 158 -21.57 4.20 0.68
CA ALA A 158 -22.67 5.08 1.08
C ALA A 158 -22.58 5.64 2.52
N ARG A 159 -21.66 5.13 3.35
CA ARG A 159 -21.51 5.53 4.76
C ARG A 159 -20.38 6.52 5.03
N GLY A 160 -19.60 6.89 4.01
CA GLY A 160 -18.49 7.86 4.10
C GLY A 160 -18.80 9.11 3.32
#